data_AF-C3X761-F1
#
_entry.id   AF-C3X761-F1
#
_cell.length_a   1.000
_cell.length_b   1.000
_cell.length_c   1.000
_cell.angle_alpha   90.00
_cell.angle_beta   90.00
_cell.angle_gamma   90.00
#
_symmetry.space_group_name_H-M   'P 1'
#
loop_
_entity.id
_entity.type
_entity.pdbx_description
1 polymer ?
#
loop_
_entity_poly.entity_id
_entity_poly.type
_entity_poly.pdbx_seq_one_letter_code
_entity_poly.pdbx_strand_id
1 'polypeptide(L)'
;MRKKGMGEAENKNGEEANGKTAGVPPPENSAVHDKAAEDKPANGKAVEEKAAEEKAGNDKAAKQDSAYSVAPPALPSQKGPENIRYDFNDGARLFLPPGQWHAQIQDADSGNILFSCDSDGGWIVSTKKYFVRFSLYVWKRGEKDPCFSHTINLKDRPVLISFPVGTLGDLIGWIHYAERFREQHGCRLECTLGKEIKELFEKQYPAITFNTPENLKNKSPYATYRVGLYFGGDRNHQPYDFRQVGLHRTAGCILGVDPEEERPRLKLGSARSVMEPYVCIATQASSQAKYWNNGYGWKQVVAYLKEQGYRVLCIDRESTYGSGFTWNHIPYGAEDYTGNRPLQERVELLEHADFFIGLGSGLSWLAWASGIPVVLISGFSLPNCEFKTPYRVINTHGCFGCWDDVNENFDHKDYFWCPRHKGTDRQFECTRLITGQQVIGHIKRLMNDRGLSGKEVKKEANKEGQ
;
A
#
# COMPACT_ATOMS: atom_id res chain seq x y z
N MET A 1 -51.11 -10.12 -38.71
CA MET A 1 -51.50 -11.40 -39.38
C MET A 1 -51.50 -12.53 -38.35
N ARG A 2 -51.90 -13.77 -38.71
CA ARG A 2 -52.08 -15.00 -37.87
C ARG A 2 -51.03 -15.15 -36.73
N LYS A 3 -51.30 -15.50 -35.46
CA LYS A 3 -52.45 -16.01 -34.66
C LYS A 3 -52.76 -17.54 -34.75
N LYS A 4 -52.94 -18.20 -33.58
CA LYS A 4 -53.17 -19.65 -33.27
C LYS A 4 -51.92 -20.57 -33.36
N GLY A 5 -51.79 -21.70 -32.64
CA GLY A 5 -52.50 -22.22 -31.43
C GLY A 5 -53.23 -23.59 -31.52
N MET A 6 -53.03 -24.47 -30.51
CA MET A 6 -53.75 -25.72 -30.10
C MET A 6 -53.36 -27.11 -30.71
N GLY A 7 -53.64 -28.18 -29.92
CA GLY A 7 -53.35 -29.64 -30.13
C GLY A 7 -52.23 -30.16 -29.21
N GLU A 8 -52.33 -31.13 -28.28
CA GLU A 8 -53.22 -32.31 -28.01
C GLU A 8 -53.11 -33.45 -29.05
N ALA A 9 -52.99 -34.75 -28.71
CA ALA A 9 -52.91 -35.51 -27.43
C ALA A 9 -51.77 -36.60 -27.53
N GLU A 10 -51.56 -37.67 -26.73
CA GLU A 10 -52.43 -38.66 -26.04
C GLU A 10 -51.77 -39.26 -24.76
N ASN A 11 -52.47 -40.18 -24.08
CA ASN A 11 -52.17 -40.80 -22.78
C ASN A 11 -51.84 -42.31 -22.90
N LYS A 12 -51.13 -42.91 -21.91
CA LYS A 12 -51.27 -44.36 -21.56
C LYS A 12 -50.68 -44.73 -20.19
N ASN A 13 -51.20 -45.83 -19.61
CA ASN A 13 -51.16 -46.13 -18.16
C ASN A 13 -50.23 -47.30 -17.77
N GLY A 14 -50.02 -47.42 -16.45
CA GLY A 14 -49.52 -48.57 -15.67
C GLY A 14 -49.04 -48.03 -14.31
N GLU A 15 -49.71 -48.19 -13.17
CA GLU A 15 -50.06 -49.43 -12.42
C GLU A 15 -48.80 -50.28 -12.09
N GLU A 16 -48.56 -50.71 -10.86
CA GLU A 16 -49.49 -51.14 -9.79
C GLU A 16 -49.03 -50.76 -8.35
N ALA A 17 -49.80 -51.08 -7.29
CA ALA A 17 -49.45 -50.71 -5.89
C ALA A 17 -50.03 -51.62 -4.78
N ASN A 18 -49.27 -51.81 -3.67
CA ASN A 18 -49.65 -52.23 -2.30
C ASN A 18 -48.40 -52.09 -1.38
N GLY A 19 -48.41 -51.98 -0.04
CA GLY A 19 -49.39 -52.28 1.03
C GLY A 19 -48.84 -53.42 1.93
N LYS A 20 -48.91 -53.47 3.28
CA LYS A 20 -49.52 -52.64 4.37
C LYS A 20 -48.99 -53.13 5.76
N THR A 21 -48.90 -52.26 6.80
CA THR A 21 -49.13 -52.49 8.28
C THR A 21 -48.38 -53.61 9.06
N ALA A 22 -48.19 -53.62 10.40
CA ALA A 22 -48.26 -52.67 11.54
C ALA A 22 -47.68 -53.34 12.84
N GLY A 23 -47.48 -52.60 13.95
CA GLY A 23 -47.19 -53.17 15.30
C GLY A 23 -46.60 -52.19 16.34
N VAL A 24 -47.05 -52.21 17.61
CA VAL A 24 -46.65 -51.31 18.74
C VAL A 24 -46.86 -52.02 20.11
N PRO A 25 -45.87 -52.04 21.03
CA PRO A 25 -46.06 -51.47 22.40
C PRO A 25 -44.78 -50.93 23.12
N PRO A 26 -44.92 -50.12 24.20
CA PRO A 26 -43.83 -49.67 25.12
C PRO A 26 -43.93 -50.38 26.51
N PRO A 27 -43.16 -50.01 27.59
CA PRO A 27 -43.30 -48.78 28.43
C PRO A 27 -41.90 -48.28 28.97
N GLU A 28 -41.63 -47.50 30.05
CA GLU A 28 -42.37 -46.75 31.10
C GLU A 28 -41.45 -45.70 31.84
N ASN A 29 -42.03 -44.75 32.60
CA ASN A 29 -41.63 -44.10 33.90
C ASN A 29 -40.18 -43.61 34.25
N SER A 30 -39.93 -42.59 35.12
CA SER A 30 -40.79 -41.70 35.95
C SER A 30 -40.09 -40.41 36.48
N ALA A 31 -40.89 -39.41 36.93
CA ALA A 31 -40.67 -38.47 38.08
C ALA A 31 -39.60 -37.32 38.05
N VAL A 32 -39.74 -36.12 38.68
CA VAL A 32 -40.87 -35.33 39.29
C VAL A 32 -40.43 -33.87 39.70
N HIS A 33 -41.37 -32.89 39.81
CA HIS A 33 -41.28 -31.53 40.45
C HIS A 33 -40.27 -30.46 39.94
N ASP A 34 -40.45 -29.12 40.08
CA ASP A 34 -41.64 -28.24 40.15
C ASP A 34 -41.26 -26.76 39.76
N LYS A 35 -42.18 -25.79 39.90
CA LYS A 35 -42.13 -24.39 39.41
C LYS A 35 -41.13 -23.46 40.13
N ALA A 36 -40.56 -22.54 39.35
CA ALA A 36 -40.54 -21.09 39.64
C ALA A 36 -40.25 -20.30 38.34
N ALA A 37 -40.61 -19.01 38.27
CA ALA A 37 -40.28 -18.13 37.14
C ALA A 37 -39.93 -16.72 37.64
N GLU A 38 -38.81 -16.17 37.18
CA GLU A 38 -38.47 -14.75 37.28
C GLU A 38 -37.88 -14.25 35.96
N ASP A 39 -38.28 -13.04 35.55
CA ASP A 39 -37.85 -12.38 34.32
C ASP A 39 -36.57 -11.57 34.55
N LYS A 40 -35.59 -11.63 33.64
CA LYS A 40 -34.49 -10.65 33.52
C LYS A 40 -33.79 -10.72 32.15
N PRO A 41 -33.28 -9.59 31.64
CA PRO A 41 -33.07 -9.41 30.20
C PRO A 41 -31.74 -9.96 29.68
N ALA A 42 -31.80 -10.65 28.53
CA ALA A 42 -30.63 -11.07 27.78
C ALA A 42 -30.06 -9.92 26.93
N ASN A 43 -29.17 -9.09 27.50
CA ASN A 43 -28.44 -8.07 26.73
C ASN A 43 -26.99 -7.81 27.18
N GLY A 44 -26.37 -8.71 27.97
CA GLY A 44 -24.96 -8.59 28.37
C GLY A 44 -24.00 -8.96 27.24
N LYS A 45 -24.07 -10.21 26.77
CA LYS A 45 -23.10 -10.79 25.82
C LYS A 45 -22.92 -9.98 24.53
N ALA A 46 -23.99 -9.49 23.91
CA ALA A 46 -23.89 -8.74 22.65
C ALA A 46 -23.14 -7.40 22.79
N VAL A 47 -23.05 -6.85 24.00
CA VAL A 47 -22.25 -5.65 24.30
C VAL A 47 -20.81 -6.03 24.63
N GLU A 48 -20.60 -7.11 25.37
CA GLU A 48 -19.26 -7.63 25.71
C GLU A 48 -18.51 -8.16 24.48
N GLU A 49 -19.20 -8.88 23.57
CA GLU A 49 -18.64 -9.39 22.31
C GLU A 49 -18.25 -8.23 21.39
N LYS A 50 -19.09 -7.19 21.23
CA LYS A 50 -18.71 -5.98 20.49
C LYS A 50 -17.54 -5.23 21.11
N ALA A 51 -17.53 -5.06 22.44
CA ALA A 51 -16.42 -4.40 23.12
C ALA A 51 -15.10 -5.21 23.02
N ALA A 52 -15.19 -6.54 22.93
CA ALA A 52 -14.07 -7.43 22.69
C ALA A 52 -13.59 -7.36 21.22
N GLU A 53 -14.51 -7.27 20.24
CA GLU A 53 -14.18 -7.08 18.83
C GLU A 53 -13.55 -5.70 18.56
N GLU A 54 -14.07 -4.62 19.15
CA GLU A 54 -13.49 -3.28 19.05
C GLU A 54 -12.10 -3.21 19.71
N LYS A 55 -11.92 -3.82 20.90
CA LYS A 55 -10.59 -3.98 21.49
C LYS A 55 -9.66 -4.81 20.61
N ALA A 56 -10.12 -5.94 20.08
CA ALA A 56 -9.32 -6.78 19.19
C ALA A 56 -8.99 -6.10 17.86
N GLY A 57 -9.80 -5.14 17.41
CA GLY A 57 -9.51 -4.24 16.29
C GLY A 57 -8.40 -3.24 16.65
N ASN A 58 -8.58 -2.49 17.73
CA ASN A 58 -7.57 -1.52 18.20
C ASN A 58 -6.22 -2.19 18.54
N ASP A 59 -6.21 -3.34 19.22
CA ASP A 59 -5.00 -4.08 19.55
C ASP A 59 -4.32 -4.69 18.31
N LYS A 60 -5.05 -4.91 17.21
CA LYS A 60 -4.45 -5.31 15.91
C LYS A 60 -3.84 -4.11 15.21
N ALA A 61 -4.51 -2.97 15.16
CA ALA A 61 -3.96 -1.73 14.62
C ALA A 61 -2.69 -1.29 15.36
N ALA A 62 -2.74 -1.23 16.70
CA ALA A 62 -1.60 -0.88 17.55
C ALA A 62 -0.43 -1.87 17.45
N LYS A 63 -0.68 -3.14 17.10
CA LYS A 63 0.38 -4.13 16.80
C LYS A 63 0.92 -4.04 15.38
N GLN A 64 0.30 -3.28 14.48
CA GLN A 64 0.80 -2.98 13.15
C GLN A 64 1.77 -1.77 13.17
N ASP A 65 1.55 -0.81 14.08
CA ASP A 65 2.41 0.38 14.27
C ASP A 65 3.79 0.07 14.90
N SER A 66 3.90 -0.96 15.74
CA SER A 66 5.01 -1.09 16.70
C SER A 66 6.33 -1.64 16.13
N ALA A 67 6.33 -2.21 14.92
CA ALA A 67 7.50 -2.91 14.37
C ALA A 67 8.47 -2.01 13.59
N TYR A 68 7.98 -0.89 13.03
CA TYR A 68 8.76 -0.08 12.06
C TYR A 68 8.62 1.43 12.19
N SER A 69 7.86 1.93 13.18
CA SER A 69 7.57 3.37 13.30
C SER A 69 8.25 4.02 14.51
N VAL A 70 8.72 5.26 14.33
CA VAL A 70 9.41 5.99 15.40
C VAL A 70 8.43 6.41 16.50
N ALA A 71 8.68 6.00 17.75
CA ALA A 71 7.87 6.42 18.89
C ALA A 71 7.96 7.95 19.07
N PRO A 72 6.84 8.65 19.31
CA PRO A 72 6.87 10.10 19.53
C PRO A 72 7.51 10.43 20.89
N PRO A 73 8.07 11.63 21.09
CA PRO A 73 8.67 12.02 22.38
C PRO A 73 7.70 11.85 23.56
N ALA A 74 8.18 11.26 24.66
CA ALA A 74 7.36 10.87 25.81
C ALA A 74 6.71 12.06 26.57
N LEU A 75 7.23 13.27 26.37
CA LEU A 75 6.57 14.54 26.69
C LEU A 75 6.66 15.44 25.45
N PRO A 76 5.74 16.40 25.25
CA PRO A 76 5.78 17.24 24.07
C PRO A 76 7.05 18.10 24.01
N SER A 77 7.64 18.21 22.81
CA SER A 77 9.00 18.73 22.62
C SER A 77 9.15 20.23 22.87
N GLN A 78 8.09 21.02 22.75
CA GLN A 78 8.11 22.48 22.97
C GLN A 78 7.59 22.87 24.35
N LYS A 79 8.03 24.03 24.83
CA LYS A 79 7.57 24.66 26.07
C LYS A 79 6.65 25.83 25.74
N GLY A 80 5.47 25.87 26.34
CA GLY A 80 4.61 27.04 26.43
C GLY A 80 4.81 27.80 27.75
N PRO A 81 3.97 28.82 28.02
CA PRO A 81 3.89 29.46 29.34
C PRO A 81 3.31 28.50 30.38
N GLU A 82 3.41 28.87 31.66
CA GLU A 82 2.75 28.16 32.78
C GLU A 82 3.00 26.64 32.84
N ASN A 83 4.18 26.20 32.40
CA ASN A 83 4.60 24.79 32.28
C ASN A 83 3.83 23.92 31.27
N ILE A 84 2.93 24.51 30.48
CA ILE A 84 2.29 23.85 29.33
C ILE A 84 3.37 23.32 28.37
N ARG A 85 3.17 22.13 27.81
CA ARG A 85 4.02 21.57 26.74
C ARG A 85 3.17 21.30 25.51
N TYR A 86 3.75 21.49 24.32
CA TYR A 86 3.09 21.16 23.06
C TYR A 86 4.08 20.62 22.02
N ASP A 87 3.60 19.86 21.03
CA ASP A 87 4.29 19.59 19.76
C ASP A 87 3.30 19.07 18.71
N PHE A 88 3.82 18.72 17.53
CA PHE A 88 3.05 18.16 16.42
C PHE A 88 3.58 16.77 16.03
N ASN A 89 4.06 16.02 17.03
CA ASN A 89 4.61 14.68 16.85
C ASN A 89 3.50 13.66 17.12
N ASP A 90 3.03 12.94 16.09
CA ASP A 90 1.83 12.08 16.20
C ASP A 90 0.51 12.89 16.31
N GLY A 91 0.31 13.80 15.34
CA GLY A 91 -0.74 14.82 15.39
C GLY A 91 -0.39 15.98 16.33
N ALA A 92 -1.30 16.93 16.51
CA ALA A 92 -1.13 18.00 17.49
C ALA A 92 -1.29 17.45 18.92
N ARG A 93 -0.27 17.65 19.76
CA ARG A 93 -0.25 17.20 21.16
C ARG A 93 -0.05 18.39 22.09
N LEU A 94 -0.80 18.35 23.19
CA LEU A 94 -0.77 19.33 24.28
C LEU A 94 -0.72 18.55 25.60
N PHE A 95 0.12 19.00 26.53
CA PHE A 95 0.18 18.49 27.89
C PHE A 95 0.05 19.66 28.87
N LEU A 96 -1.00 19.59 29.69
CA LEU A 96 -1.39 20.60 30.66
C LEU A 96 -0.97 20.15 32.08
N PRO A 97 -0.34 21.03 32.89
CA PRO A 97 -0.15 20.76 34.31
C PRO A 97 -1.49 20.83 35.07
N PRO A 98 -1.54 20.38 36.34
CA PRO A 98 -2.73 20.53 37.18
C PRO A 98 -3.22 21.99 37.23
N GLY A 99 -4.52 22.19 37.01
CA GLY A 99 -5.13 23.53 36.92
C GLY A 99 -6.63 23.47 36.66
N GLN A 100 -7.17 24.51 36.03
CA GLN A 100 -8.56 24.59 35.57
C GLN A 100 -8.55 25.22 34.18
N TRP A 101 -8.43 24.39 33.14
CA TRP A 101 -8.20 24.83 31.77
C TRP A 101 -9.44 24.63 30.90
N HIS A 102 -9.53 25.46 29.86
CA HIS A 102 -10.25 25.17 28.62
C HIS A 102 -9.23 25.09 27.49
N ALA A 103 -9.34 24.12 26.59
CA ALA A 103 -8.36 23.89 25.53
C ALA A 103 -9.02 23.50 24.20
N GLN A 104 -8.47 24.01 23.10
CA GLN A 104 -9.02 23.89 21.76
C GLN A 104 -7.94 23.49 20.74
N ILE A 105 -8.30 22.60 19.83
CA ILE A 105 -7.56 22.31 18.59
C ILE A 105 -8.43 22.79 17.42
N GLN A 106 -7.85 23.63 16.56
CA GLN A 106 -8.52 24.23 15.41
C GLN A 106 -7.70 23.96 14.14
N ASP A 107 -8.37 23.84 13.00
CA ASP A 107 -7.70 23.94 11.70
C ASP A 107 -7.52 25.43 11.35
N ALA A 108 -6.28 25.87 11.17
CA ALA A 108 -5.98 27.25 10.83
C ALA A 108 -6.20 27.60 9.35
N ASP A 109 -6.47 26.63 8.47
CA ASP A 109 -6.82 26.88 7.07
C ASP A 109 -8.32 27.09 6.87
N SER A 110 -9.17 26.20 7.40
CA SER A 110 -10.63 26.37 7.33
C SER A 110 -11.25 27.17 8.48
N GLY A 111 -10.50 27.40 9.56
CA GLY A 111 -10.99 28.03 10.78
C GLY A 111 -11.86 27.12 11.67
N ASN A 112 -12.10 25.86 11.28
CA ASN A 112 -12.98 24.95 12.02
C ASN A 112 -12.38 24.50 13.35
N ILE A 113 -13.18 24.51 14.41
CA ILE A 113 -12.85 23.89 15.69
C ILE A 113 -12.93 22.37 15.51
N LEU A 114 -11.80 21.68 15.63
CA LEU A 114 -11.70 20.23 15.46
C LEU A 114 -11.93 19.48 16.78
N PHE A 115 -11.54 20.11 17.89
CA PHE A 115 -11.73 19.61 19.25
C PHE A 115 -11.74 20.78 20.25
N SER A 116 -12.55 20.67 21.29
CA SER A 116 -12.63 21.63 22.39
C SER A 116 -13.06 20.88 23.65
N CYS A 117 -12.36 21.07 24.77
CA CYS A 117 -12.78 20.51 26.05
C CYS A 117 -12.26 21.34 27.24
N ASP A 118 -12.93 21.16 28.38
CA ASP A 118 -12.37 21.52 29.67
C ASP A 118 -11.42 20.42 30.16
N SER A 119 -10.36 20.80 30.87
CA SER A 119 -9.38 19.87 31.43
C SER A 119 -8.76 20.44 32.70
N ASP A 120 -8.60 19.59 33.72
CA ASP A 120 -7.94 19.97 34.97
C ASP A 120 -6.44 19.60 34.96
N GLY A 121 -5.93 19.16 33.81
CA GLY A 121 -4.56 18.69 33.57
C GLY A 121 -4.50 17.43 32.71
N GLY A 122 -3.30 17.06 32.26
CA GLY A 122 -3.06 15.85 31.48
C GLY A 122 -2.89 16.08 29.97
N TRP A 123 -3.18 15.06 29.17
CA TRP A 123 -2.95 15.05 27.72
C TRP A 123 -4.20 15.41 26.91
N ILE A 124 -4.01 16.22 25.88
CA ILE A 124 -4.98 16.50 24.82
C ILE A 124 -4.26 16.28 23.48
N VAL A 125 -4.82 15.45 22.60
CA VAL A 125 -4.17 14.99 21.35
C VAL A 125 -5.20 14.94 20.23
N SER A 126 -4.85 15.43 19.03
CA SER A 126 -5.73 15.35 17.86
C SER A 126 -5.94 13.90 17.40
N THR A 127 -7.18 13.56 17.06
CA THR A 127 -7.52 12.26 16.45
C THR A 127 -6.89 12.09 15.06
N LYS A 128 -6.63 13.21 14.35
CA LYS A 128 -5.96 13.22 13.05
C LYS A 128 -4.45 13.36 13.22
N LYS A 129 -3.70 12.62 12.40
CA LYS A 129 -2.24 12.39 12.51
C LYS A 129 -1.48 12.75 11.23
N TYR A 130 -2.18 12.82 10.09
CA TYR A 130 -1.70 13.43 8.85
C TYR A 130 -1.54 14.95 9.00
N PHE A 131 -0.94 15.61 8.00
CA PHE A 131 -0.75 17.06 8.00
C PHE A 131 -2.08 17.82 8.01
N VAL A 132 -2.24 18.68 9.03
CA VAL A 132 -3.25 19.73 9.12
C VAL A 132 -2.54 20.95 9.70
N ARG A 133 -2.89 22.18 9.29
CA ARG A 133 -2.32 23.40 9.88
C ARG A 133 -2.94 23.69 11.24
N PHE A 134 -2.73 22.81 12.20
CA PHE A 134 -3.29 22.91 13.55
C PHE A 134 -2.92 24.23 14.26
N SER A 135 -3.92 24.88 14.85
CA SER A 135 -3.77 25.85 15.92
C SER A 135 -4.17 25.24 17.26
N LEU A 136 -3.33 25.42 18.27
CA LEU A 136 -3.60 25.08 19.67
C LEU A 136 -3.94 26.36 20.44
N TYR A 137 -5.00 26.32 21.25
CA TYR A 137 -5.37 27.39 22.18
C TYR A 137 -5.64 26.82 23.57
N VAL A 138 -5.26 27.56 24.61
CA VAL A 138 -5.56 27.25 26.01
C VAL A 138 -5.93 28.54 26.73
N TRP A 139 -6.98 28.47 27.54
CA TRP A 139 -7.44 29.48 28.48
C TRP A 139 -7.46 28.87 29.89
N LYS A 140 -7.39 29.70 30.92
CA LYS A 140 -7.93 29.31 32.24
C LYS A 140 -9.45 29.43 32.19
N ARG A 141 -10.16 28.51 32.84
CA ARG A 141 -11.63 28.44 32.78
C ARG A 141 -12.24 29.73 33.35
N GLY A 142 -12.93 30.48 32.50
CA GLY A 142 -13.52 31.78 32.84
C GLY A 142 -12.70 33.01 32.42
N GLU A 143 -11.46 32.84 31.96
CA GLU A 143 -10.72 33.93 31.29
C GLU A 143 -11.18 34.07 29.83
N LYS A 144 -11.21 35.31 29.34
CA LYS A 144 -11.70 35.66 27.99
C LYS A 144 -10.66 35.37 26.90
N ASP A 145 -9.41 35.71 27.18
CA ASP A 145 -8.31 35.69 26.22
C ASP A 145 -7.38 34.50 26.52
N PRO A 146 -6.82 33.81 25.51
CA PRO A 146 -6.07 32.57 25.72
C PRO A 146 -4.71 32.84 26.36
N CYS A 147 -4.40 32.17 27.47
CA CYS A 147 -3.09 32.20 28.12
C CYS A 147 -1.99 31.51 27.29
N PHE A 148 -2.37 30.67 26.31
CA PHE A 148 -1.47 30.14 25.28
C PHE A 148 -2.19 30.00 23.94
N SER A 149 -1.54 30.41 22.85
CA SER A 149 -1.99 30.22 21.48
C SER A 149 -0.78 29.92 20.58
N HIS A 150 -0.85 28.87 19.76
CA HIS A 150 0.21 28.49 18.83
C HIS A 150 -0.33 27.81 17.57
N THR A 151 -0.14 28.44 16.40
CA THR A 151 -0.36 27.82 15.08
C THR A 151 0.90 27.11 14.59
N ILE A 152 0.77 25.90 14.05
CA ILE A 152 1.91 25.16 13.49
C ILE A 152 2.57 25.96 12.35
N ASN A 153 3.87 26.22 12.51
CA ASN A 153 4.72 26.80 11.49
C ASN A 153 6.00 25.96 11.43
N LEU A 154 6.24 25.33 10.29
CA LEU A 154 7.30 24.34 10.08
C LEU A 154 8.62 24.96 9.58
N LYS A 155 8.63 26.24 9.20
CA LYS A 155 9.80 26.90 8.61
C LYS A 155 10.98 26.91 9.57
N ASP A 156 12.14 26.46 9.10
CA ASP A 156 13.38 26.27 9.86
C ASP A 156 13.24 25.34 11.08
N ARG A 157 12.11 24.63 11.25
CA ARG A 157 11.89 23.69 12.36
C ARG A 157 12.41 22.29 12.00
N PRO A 158 12.87 21.50 12.98
CA PRO A 158 13.18 20.10 12.74
C PRO A 158 11.89 19.28 12.58
N VAL A 159 11.75 18.58 11.46
CA VAL A 159 10.59 17.73 11.17
C VAL A 159 11.07 16.33 10.84
N LEU A 160 10.34 15.32 11.28
CA LEU A 160 10.56 13.92 10.96
C LEU A 160 9.44 13.40 10.04
N ILE A 161 9.80 12.75 8.93
CA ILE A 161 8.90 11.88 8.18
C ILE A 161 9.35 10.43 8.41
N SER A 162 8.49 9.62 9.02
CA SER A 162 8.76 8.21 9.28
C SER A 162 8.04 7.36 8.24
N PHE A 163 8.80 6.58 7.46
CA PHE A 163 8.27 5.57 6.55
C PHE A 163 8.44 4.16 7.17
N PRO A 164 7.64 3.16 6.78
CA PRO A 164 7.89 1.75 7.11
C PRO A 164 9.17 1.23 6.45
N VAL A 165 9.69 0.12 6.99
CA VAL A 165 10.85 -0.59 6.44
C VAL A 165 10.37 -1.87 5.73
N GLY A 166 11.00 -2.20 4.60
CA GLY A 166 10.81 -3.48 3.90
C GLY A 166 10.07 -3.44 2.56
N THR A 167 9.45 -2.31 2.17
CA THR A 167 8.74 -2.19 0.88
C THR A 167 9.44 -1.27 -0.12
N LEU A 168 10.09 -1.87 -1.13
CA LEU A 168 10.85 -1.17 -2.17
C LEU A 168 10.00 -0.23 -3.04
N GLY A 169 8.83 -0.70 -3.51
CA GLY A 169 8.00 0.05 -4.46
C GLY A 169 7.38 1.29 -3.83
N ASP A 170 6.77 1.12 -2.67
CA ASP A 170 6.09 2.16 -1.92
C ASP A 170 7.06 3.31 -1.59
N LEU A 171 8.25 3.00 -1.07
CA LEU A 171 9.27 4.00 -0.75
C LEU A 171 9.75 4.80 -1.97
N ILE A 172 9.97 4.15 -3.12
CA ILE A 172 10.29 4.84 -4.39
C ILE A 172 9.11 5.73 -4.82
N GLY A 173 7.87 5.24 -4.68
CA GLY A 173 6.65 5.99 -4.98
C GLY A 173 6.32 7.13 -4.00
N TRP A 174 6.96 7.20 -2.82
CA TRP A 174 6.66 8.18 -1.77
C TRP A 174 7.74 9.25 -1.57
N ILE A 175 9.00 8.97 -1.90
CA ILE A 175 10.16 9.80 -1.47
C ILE A 175 10.09 11.26 -1.97
N HIS A 176 9.47 11.50 -3.13
CA HIS A 176 9.36 12.84 -3.72
C HIS A 176 8.34 13.74 -3.00
N TYR A 177 7.26 13.19 -2.42
CA TYR A 177 6.33 14.00 -1.62
C TYR A 177 6.97 14.55 -0.35
N ALA A 178 7.96 13.85 0.21
CA ALA A 178 8.75 14.35 1.34
C ALA A 178 9.67 15.52 0.94
N GLU A 179 10.21 15.51 -0.28
CA GLU A 179 10.95 16.66 -0.84
C GLU A 179 10.00 17.84 -1.09
N ARG A 180 8.85 17.61 -1.74
CA ARG A 180 7.81 18.65 -1.92
C ARG A 180 7.38 19.25 -0.59
N PHE A 181 7.23 18.43 0.46
CA PHE A 181 6.91 18.88 1.81
C PHE A 181 8.01 19.75 2.41
N ARG A 182 9.28 19.35 2.27
CA ARG A 182 10.42 20.17 2.68
C ARG A 182 10.43 21.54 2.00
N GLU A 183 10.12 21.58 0.70
CA GLU A 183 10.14 22.79 -0.12
C GLU A 183 8.96 23.71 0.16
N GLN A 184 7.74 23.16 0.20
CA GLN A 184 6.50 23.87 0.55
C GLN A 184 6.57 24.55 1.92
N HIS A 185 7.27 23.93 2.88
CA HIS A 185 7.29 24.38 4.28
C HIS A 185 8.63 24.97 4.75
N GLY A 186 9.69 24.91 3.95
CA GLY A 186 11.03 25.39 4.32
C GLY A 186 11.57 24.75 5.61
N CYS A 187 11.27 23.48 5.86
CA CYS A 187 11.60 22.80 7.11
C CYS A 187 12.97 22.07 7.05
N ARG A 188 13.54 21.78 8.21
CA ARG A 188 14.75 20.94 8.33
C ARG A 188 14.32 19.49 8.49
N LEU A 189 14.22 18.79 7.35
CA LEU A 189 13.63 17.45 7.26
C LEU A 189 14.64 16.32 7.55
N GLU A 190 14.26 15.45 8.48
CA GLU A 190 14.83 14.12 8.69
C GLU A 190 13.82 13.05 8.21
N CYS A 191 14.30 12.01 7.54
CA CYS A 191 13.50 10.89 7.04
C CYS A 191 14.06 9.56 7.58
N THR A 192 13.22 8.72 8.18
CA THR A 192 13.59 7.35 8.58
C THR A 192 13.01 6.29 7.65
N LEU A 193 13.88 5.41 7.14
CA LEU A 193 13.56 4.35 6.19
C LEU A 193 14.65 3.26 6.17
N GLY A 194 14.47 2.21 5.35
CA GLY A 194 15.44 1.11 5.23
C GLY A 194 16.81 1.54 4.67
N LYS A 195 17.89 0.87 5.13
CA LYS A 195 19.28 1.23 4.79
C LYS A 195 19.53 1.29 3.28
N GLU A 196 19.02 0.31 2.55
CA GLU A 196 19.20 0.13 1.11
C GLU A 196 18.58 1.30 0.32
N ILE A 197 17.49 1.87 0.86
CA ILE A 197 16.76 3.00 0.28
C ILE A 197 17.44 4.33 0.64
N LYS A 198 18.00 4.44 1.85
CA LYS A 198 18.88 5.55 2.23
C LYS A 198 20.08 5.64 1.28
N GLU A 199 20.78 4.53 1.05
CA GLU A 199 21.95 4.46 0.17
C GLU A 199 21.62 4.76 -1.30
N LEU A 200 20.37 4.52 -1.72
CA LEU A 200 19.87 4.84 -3.07
C LEU A 200 19.57 6.34 -3.29
N PHE A 201 19.13 7.07 -2.26
CA PHE A 201 18.60 8.44 -2.41
C PHE A 201 19.40 9.55 -1.70
N GLU A 202 20.23 9.25 -0.69
CA GLU A 202 20.85 10.29 0.15
C GLU A 202 21.72 11.30 -0.61
N LYS A 203 22.30 10.91 -1.76
CA LYS A 203 23.16 11.75 -2.60
C LYS A 203 22.39 12.57 -3.63
N GLN A 204 21.11 12.24 -3.86
CA GLN A 204 20.20 12.86 -4.82
C GLN A 204 19.24 13.85 -4.15
N TYR A 205 19.20 13.84 -2.82
CA TYR A 205 18.35 14.67 -1.97
C TYR A 205 19.17 15.27 -0.80
N PRO A 206 20.26 16.01 -1.06
CA PRO A 206 21.21 16.47 -0.03
C PRO A 206 20.61 17.46 0.99
N ALA A 207 19.42 18.02 0.73
CA ALA A 207 18.67 18.86 1.65
C ALA A 207 17.82 18.07 2.67
N ILE A 208 17.71 16.73 2.51
CA ILE A 208 17.03 15.83 3.44
C ILE A 208 18.07 14.98 4.17
N THR A 209 17.95 14.86 5.49
CA THR A 209 18.74 13.88 6.26
C THR A 209 18.04 12.53 6.27
N PHE A 210 18.61 11.51 5.64
CA PHE A 210 18.12 10.13 5.73
C PHE A 210 18.85 9.34 6.82
N ASN A 211 18.11 8.63 7.65
CA ASN A 211 18.62 7.70 8.67
C ASN A 211 17.78 6.41 8.67
N THR A 212 18.23 5.40 9.41
CA THR A 212 17.37 4.26 9.81
C THR A 212 16.65 4.58 11.12
N PRO A 213 15.53 3.92 11.48
CA PRO A 213 14.75 4.23 12.69
C PRO A 213 15.55 4.21 14.00
N GLU A 214 16.61 3.41 14.07
CA GLU A 214 17.49 3.25 15.24
C GLU A 214 18.51 4.40 15.37
N ASN A 215 18.78 5.10 14.27
CA ASN A 215 19.88 6.07 14.12
C ASN A 215 19.38 7.53 13.98
N LEU A 216 18.24 7.84 14.59
CA LEU A 216 17.66 9.19 14.65
C LEU A 216 18.66 10.23 15.19
N LYS A 217 18.89 11.29 14.41
CA LYS A 217 19.65 12.46 14.88
C LYS A 217 18.79 13.34 15.77
N ASN A 218 17.54 13.60 15.41
CA ASN A 218 16.64 14.37 16.26
C ASN A 218 15.68 13.48 17.07
N LYS A 219 15.91 13.41 18.39
CA LYS A 219 15.07 12.67 19.35
C LYS A 219 13.91 13.50 19.94
N SER A 220 13.82 14.78 19.58
CA SER A 220 12.77 15.72 19.99
C SER A 220 12.38 16.65 18.82
N PRO A 221 11.88 16.12 17.69
CA PRO A 221 11.42 16.93 16.56
C PRO A 221 10.27 17.86 16.96
N TYR A 222 9.98 18.85 16.13
CA TYR A 222 8.86 19.77 16.32
C TYR A 222 7.55 19.20 15.77
N ALA A 223 7.64 18.45 14.66
CA ALA A 223 6.54 17.69 14.08
C ALA A 223 7.05 16.33 13.57
N THR A 224 6.18 15.32 13.62
CA THR A 224 6.44 13.97 13.08
C THR A 224 5.21 13.48 12.32
N TYR A 225 5.40 13.14 11.04
CA TYR A 225 4.37 12.53 10.19
C TYR A 225 4.76 11.09 9.87
N ARG A 226 3.79 10.17 9.96
CA ARG A 226 3.95 8.76 9.57
C ARG A 226 3.34 8.60 8.17
N VAL A 227 4.14 8.14 7.20
CA VAL A 227 3.67 7.86 5.84
C VAL A 227 3.65 6.34 5.65
N GLY A 228 2.49 5.80 5.25
CA GLY A 228 2.29 4.36 5.12
C GLY A 228 0.95 4.01 4.45
N LEU A 229 0.69 2.71 4.32
CA LEU A 229 -0.61 2.19 3.88
C LEU A 229 -1.44 1.80 5.11
N TYR A 230 -2.51 2.56 5.38
CA TYR A 230 -3.41 2.27 6.50
C TYR A 230 -4.67 1.56 6.00
N PHE A 231 -4.85 0.31 6.43
CA PHE A 231 -5.90 -0.60 5.97
C PHE A 231 -7.20 -0.41 6.76
N GLY A 232 -8.25 -1.19 6.45
CA GLY A 232 -9.54 -1.12 7.14
C GLY A 232 -10.33 0.18 6.94
N GLY A 233 -9.90 1.05 6.02
CA GLY A 233 -10.52 2.37 5.80
C GLY A 233 -10.18 3.40 6.88
N ASP A 234 -8.98 3.32 7.50
CA ASP A 234 -8.47 4.33 8.44
C ASP A 234 -8.62 5.76 7.86
N ARG A 235 -9.14 6.69 8.67
CA ARG A 235 -9.31 8.12 8.36
C ARG A 235 -8.68 9.04 9.41
N ASN A 236 -7.73 8.53 10.19
CA ASN A 236 -7.03 9.22 11.27
C ASN A 236 -5.55 9.42 10.92
N HIS A 237 -4.91 8.38 10.35
CA HIS A 237 -3.52 8.42 9.88
C HIS A 237 -3.39 8.87 8.43
N GLN A 238 -4.45 8.71 7.63
CA GLN A 238 -4.58 9.21 6.26
C GLN A 238 -5.91 9.99 6.10
N PRO A 239 -5.99 11.02 5.23
CA PRO A 239 -7.23 11.77 5.03
C PRO A 239 -8.24 11.04 4.12
N TYR A 240 -7.74 10.21 3.21
CA TYR A 240 -8.49 9.39 2.27
C TYR A 240 -7.99 7.94 2.34
N ASP A 241 -8.84 6.97 2.01
CA ASP A 241 -8.41 5.58 1.85
C ASP A 241 -7.43 5.49 0.67
N PHE A 242 -6.23 4.94 0.88
CA PHE A 242 -5.20 4.88 -0.17
C PHE A 242 -5.68 4.18 -1.45
N ARG A 243 -6.65 3.25 -1.34
CA ARG A 243 -7.25 2.52 -2.47
C ARG A 243 -8.04 3.44 -3.41
N GLN A 244 -8.51 4.59 -2.93
CA GLN A 244 -9.26 5.58 -3.71
C GLN A 244 -8.34 6.55 -4.49
N VAL A 245 -7.11 6.78 -4.01
CA VAL A 245 -6.15 7.74 -4.61
C VAL A 245 -4.95 7.07 -5.31
N GLY A 246 -4.70 5.79 -5.02
CA GLY A 246 -3.55 5.01 -5.48
C GLY A 246 -2.45 4.90 -4.42
N LEU A 247 -1.74 3.77 -4.39
CA LEU A 247 -0.83 3.37 -3.30
C LEU A 247 0.27 4.40 -2.99
N HIS A 248 0.64 5.20 -3.98
CA HIS A 248 1.72 6.17 -3.91
C HIS A 248 1.20 7.58 -3.57
N ARG A 249 0.11 8.03 -4.21
CA ARG A 249 -0.45 9.39 -4.02
C ARG A 249 -0.96 9.64 -2.60
N THR A 250 -1.29 8.58 -1.85
CA THR A 250 -1.65 8.70 -0.43
C THR A 250 -0.57 9.41 0.41
N ALA A 251 0.71 9.29 0.07
CA ALA A 251 1.78 10.02 0.76
C ALA A 251 1.69 11.54 0.55
N GLY A 252 1.36 11.99 -0.66
CA GLY A 252 1.09 13.40 -0.93
C GLY A 252 -0.12 13.91 -0.14
N CYS A 253 -1.19 13.11 -0.07
CA CYS A 253 -2.37 13.41 0.73
C CYS A 253 -2.08 13.47 2.24
N ILE A 254 -1.31 12.52 2.78
CA ILE A 254 -0.88 12.48 4.20
C ILE A 254 -0.03 13.70 4.56
N LEU A 255 0.79 14.19 3.63
CA LEU A 255 1.69 15.32 3.84
C LEU A 255 1.06 16.68 3.48
N GLY A 256 -0.12 16.73 2.88
CA GLY A 256 -0.76 17.99 2.48
C GLY A 256 -0.01 18.72 1.36
N VAL A 257 0.56 17.97 0.42
CA VAL A 257 1.26 18.49 -0.77
C VAL A 257 0.53 18.04 -2.04
N ASP A 258 0.94 18.57 -3.20
CA ASP A 258 0.50 18.11 -4.51
C ASP A 258 0.61 16.56 -4.63
N PRO A 259 -0.50 15.84 -4.89
CA PRO A 259 -0.53 14.40 -5.03
C PRO A 259 -0.21 13.88 -6.45
N GLU A 260 0.17 14.72 -7.42
CA GLU A 260 0.62 14.23 -8.73
C GLU A 260 1.92 13.42 -8.62
N GLU A 261 1.98 12.29 -9.33
CA GLU A 261 3.11 11.36 -9.30
C GLU A 261 4.37 11.92 -9.98
N GLU A 262 5.54 11.68 -9.38
CA GLU A 262 6.83 12.10 -9.94
C GLU A 262 7.89 11.01 -9.81
N ARG A 263 8.76 10.91 -10.82
CA ARG A 263 9.93 10.02 -10.78
C ARG A 263 10.95 10.57 -9.80
N PRO A 264 11.35 9.84 -8.76
CA PRO A 264 12.36 10.33 -7.84
C PRO A 264 13.75 10.35 -8.48
N ARG A 265 14.59 11.26 -8.00
CA ARG A 265 15.95 11.47 -8.51
C ARG A 265 16.84 10.28 -8.12
N LEU A 266 17.44 9.61 -9.10
CA LEU A 266 18.40 8.51 -8.94
C LEU A 266 19.81 8.93 -9.38
N LYS A 267 20.84 8.21 -8.92
CA LYS A 267 22.19 8.32 -9.49
C LYS A 267 22.26 7.57 -10.82
N LEU A 268 22.12 8.32 -11.92
CA LEU A 268 22.24 7.87 -13.30
C LEU A 268 23.61 8.26 -13.90
N GLY A 269 23.90 7.79 -15.11
CA GLY A 269 25.10 8.11 -15.89
C GLY A 269 26.26 7.12 -15.75
N SER A 270 25.98 5.86 -15.39
CA SER A 270 27.00 4.78 -15.35
C SER A 270 27.50 4.38 -16.75
N ALA A 271 28.59 3.60 -16.79
CA ALA A 271 29.06 2.96 -18.02
C ALA A 271 28.17 1.75 -18.39
N ARG A 272 27.93 1.54 -19.69
CA ARG A 272 27.09 0.44 -20.19
C ARG A 272 27.81 -0.90 -20.00
N SER A 273 27.31 -1.75 -19.10
CA SER A 273 27.93 -3.06 -18.80
C SER A 273 27.50 -4.21 -19.72
N VAL A 274 26.39 -4.05 -20.45
CA VAL A 274 25.86 -5.03 -21.42
C VAL A 274 25.72 -4.33 -22.77
N MET A 275 26.54 -4.70 -23.74
CA MET A 275 26.66 -3.97 -25.01
C MET A 275 25.52 -4.28 -26.00
N GLU A 276 25.05 -5.53 -26.04
CA GLU A 276 23.92 -5.91 -26.89
C GLU A 276 22.62 -5.20 -26.47
N PRO A 277 21.58 -5.16 -27.31
CA PRO A 277 20.24 -4.78 -26.88
C PRO A 277 19.70 -5.77 -25.84
N TYR A 278 19.13 -5.26 -24.75
CA TYR A 278 18.55 -6.11 -23.70
C TYR A 278 17.29 -5.51 -23.07
N VAL A 279 16.48 -6.41 -22.53
CA VAL A 279 15.27 -6.12 -21.76
C VAL A 279 15.43 -6.74 -20.39
N CYS A 280 15.21 -5.95 -19.34
CA CYS A 280 15.18 -6.45 -17.96
C CYS A 280 13.77 -6.93 -17.61
N ILE A 281 13.67 -8.03 -16.88
CA ILE A 281 12.40 -8.56 -16.37
C ILE A 281 12.44 -8.74 -14.85
N ALA A 282 11.30 -8.53 -14.19
CA ALA A 282 11.05 -8.95 -12.81
C ALA A 282 9.80 -9.82 -12.74
N THR A 283 9.95 -11.00 -12.16
CA THR A 283 8.98 -12.10 -12.16
C THR A 283 8.51 -12.46 -10.75
N GLN A 284 9.22 -12.00 -9.72
CA GLN A 284 8.89 -12.29 -8.32
C GLN A 284 8.08 -11.17 -7.65
N ALA A 285 7.28 -11.54 -6.65
CA ALA A 285 6.47 -10.61 -5.85
C ALA A 285 6.17 -11.17 -4.44
N SER A 286 5.67 -10.31 -3.55
CA SER A 286 5.43 -10.64 -2.13
C SER A 286 4.21 -11.52 -1.85
N SER A 287 3.31 -11.72 -2.82
CA SER A 287 2.13 -12.59 -2.71
C SER A 287 1.71 -13.12 -4.08
N GLN A 288 1.15 -14.33 -4.13
CA GLN A 288 0.85 -15.03 -5.39
C GLN A 288 -0.13 -14.26 -6.29
N ALA A 289 -1.01 -13.42 -5.71
CA ALA A 289 -1.93 -12.56 -6.46
C ALA A 289 -1.24 -11.50 -7.33
N LYS A 290 -0.02 -11.08 -6.97
CA LYS A 290 0.78 -10.13 -7.75
C LYS A 290 1.55 -10.79 -8.91
N TYR A 291 1.67 -12.12 -8.93
CA TYR A 291 2.33 -12.85 -10.01
C TYR A 291 1.50 -12.85 -11.29
N TRP A 292 2.17 -13.02 -12.42
CA TRP A 292 1.52 -13.33 -13.68
C TRP A 292 1.21 -14.83 -13.76
N ASN A 293 0.07 -15.24 -13.21
CA ASN A 293 -0.33 -16.65 -13.05
C ASN A 293 -0.76 -17.35 -14.37
N ASN A 294 -0.42 -16.81 -15.55
CA ASN A 294 -0.66 -17.47 -16.83
C ASN A 294 0.45 -18.50 -17.12
N GLY A 295 0.10 -19.78 -17.19
CA GLY A 295 1.06 -20.90 -17.30
C GLY A 295 2.00 -20.90 -18.52
N TYR A 296 1.75 -20.07 -19.53
CA TYR A 296 2.64 -19.92 -20.69
C TYR A 296 3.18 -18.49 -20.88
N GLY A 297 2.72 -17.51 -20.10
CA GLY A 297 2.93 -16.09 -20.33
C GLY A 297 4.39 -15.69 -20.46
N TRP A 298 5.18 -15.87 -19.39
CA TRP A 298 6.61 -15.55 -19.39
C TRP A 298 7.40 -16.34 -20.45
N LYS A 299 7.08 -17.62 -20.66
CA LYS A 299 7.74 -18.46 -21.68
C LYS A 299 7.54 -17.88 -23.09
N GLN A 300 6.33 -17.45 -23.42
CA GLN A 300 6.01 -16.82 -24.71
C GLN A 300 6.71 -15.47 -24.88
N VAL A 301 6.74 -14.64 -23.84
CA VAL A 301 7.40 -13.33 -23.87
C VAL A 301 8.92 -13.45 -24.01
N VAL A 302 9.56 -14.32 -23.22
CA VAL A 302 11.02 -14.54 -23.27
C VAL A 302 11.44 -15.08 -24.65
N ALA A 303 10.68 -16.02 -25.22
CA ALA A 303 10.93 -16.52 -26.57
C ALA A 303 10.81 -15.41 -27.64
N TYR A 304 9.70 -14.66 -27.62
CA TYR A 304 9.46 -13.57 -28.57
C TYR A 304 10.56 -12.49 -28.53
N LEU A 305 11.00 -12.09 -27.33
CA LEU A 305 12.08 -11.12 -27.17
C LEU A 305 13.39 -11.60 -27.81
N LYS A 306 13.75 -12.87 -27.62
CA LYS A 306 14.93 -13.47 -28.27
C LYS A 306 14.81 -13.56 -29.79
N GLU A 307 13.62 -13.83 -30.32
CA GLU A 307 13.35 -13.77 -31.78
C GLU A 307 13.54 -12.35 -32.35
N GLN A 308 13.33 -11.30 -31.52
CA GLN A 308 13.62 -9.91 -31.90
C GLN A 308 15.11 -9.55 -31.74
N GLY A 309 15.94 -10.44 -31.19
CA GLY A 309 17.39 -10.26 -30.97
C GLY A 309 17.77 -9.87 -29.54
N TYR A 310 16.81 -9.62 -28.65
CA TYR A 310 17.09 -9.15 -27.28
C TYR A 310 17.71 -10.22 -26.39
N ARG A 311 18.75 -9.83 -25.64
CA ARG A 311 19.09 -10.46 -24.35
C ARG A 311 17.98 -10.17 -23.33
N VAL A 312 17.67 -11.12 -22.46
CA VAL A 312 16.52 -11.03 -21.53
C VAL A 312 16.99 -11.35 -20.13
N LEU A 313 17.16 -10.31 -19.30
CA LEU A 313 17.87 -10.40 -18.02
C LEU A 313 16.86 -10.42 -16.87
N CYS A 314 16.84 -11.49 -16.07
CA CYS A 314 16.01 -11.57 -14.88
C CYS A 314 16.71 -10.90 -13.70
N ILE A 315 16.15 -9.81 -13.17
CA ILE A 315 16.81 -8.95 -12.16
C ILE A 315 16.16 -9.03 -10.76
N ASP A 316 15.32 -10.05 -10.53
CA ASP A 316 14.69 -10.33 -9.25
C ASP A 316 15.71 -10.49 -8.10
N ARG A 317 15.25 -10.36 -6.84
CA ARG A 317 16.11 -10.61 -5.67
C ARG A 317 16.38 -12.10 -5.46
N GLU A 318 15.36 -12.93 -5.69
CA GLU A 318 15.43 -14.39 -5.59
C GLU A 318 15.25 -15.02 -6.98
N SER A 319 16.04 -16.04 -7.33
CA SER A 319 15.77 -16.86 -8.51
C SER A 319 14.57 -17.81 -8.33
N THR A 320 14.13 -18.04 -7.09
CA THR A 320 12.99 -18.88 -6.72
C THR A 320 12.31 -18.33 -5.46
N TYR A 321 11.01 -18.06 -5.51
CA TYR A 321 10.24 -17.59 -4.35
C TYR A 321 8.80 -18.16 -4.37
N GLY A 322 8.24 -18.42 -3.20
CA GLY A 322 6.99 -19.18 -3.08
C GLY A 322 6.57 -19.43 -1.64
N SER A 323 5.53 -20.24 -1.47
CA SER A 323 5.05 -20.71 -0.17
C SER A 323 4.34 -22.06 -0.31
N GLY A 324 4.46 -22.92 0.71
CA GLY A 324 3.90 -24.28 0.69
C GLY A 324 4.39 -25.07 -0.53
N PHE A 325 3.46 -25.45 -1.40
CA PHE A 325 3.73 -26.21 -2.63
C PHE A 325 3.81 -25.34 -3.91
N THR A 326 3.52 -24.04 -3.84
CA THR A 326 3.59 -23.15 -5.02
C THR A 326 4.90 -22.37 -4.98
N TRP A 327 5.74 -22.62 -5.98
CA TRP A 327 7.04 -21.99 -6.14
C TRP A 327 7.18 -21.40 -7.54
N ASN A 328 7.61 -20.14 -7.60
CA ASN A 328 7.78 -19.39 -8.82
C ASN A 328 9.28 -19.24 -9.08
N HIS A 329 9.72 -19.71 -10.24
CA HIS A 329 11.13 -19.74 -10.63
C HIS A 329 11.42 -18.72 -11.74
N ILE A 330 12.67 -18.28 -11.84
CA ILE A 330 13.21 -17.56 -13.02
C ILE A 330 12.75 -18.27 -14.32
N PRO A 331 12.12 -17.56 -15.27
CA PRO A 331 11.53 -18.21 -16.43
C PRO A 331 12.61 -18.76 -17.37
N TYR A 332 12.42 -20.00 -17.83
CA TYR A 332 13.34 -20.68 -18.74
C TYR A 332 13.70 -19.81 -19.94
N GLY A 333 15.00 -19.64 -20.17
CA GLY A 333 15.56 -18.83 -21.24
C GLY A 333 15.92 -17.40 -20.85
N ALA A 334 15.44 -16.87 -19.72
CA ALA A 334 15.98 -15.63 -19.16
C ALA A 334 17.39 -15.88 -18.60
N GLU A 335 18.24 -14.87 -18.67
CA GLU A 335 19.59 -14.87 -18.10
C GLU A 335 19.52 -14.54 -16.60
N ASP A 336 20.26 -15.28 -15.78
CA ASP A 336 20.24 -15.09 -14.33
C ASP A 336 21.12 -13.90 -13.91
N TYR A 337 20.45 -12.76 -13.70
CA TYR A 337 21.03 -11.55 -13.11
C TYR A 337 20.51 -11.34 -11.68
N THR A 338 19.93 -12.37 -11.04
CA THR A 338 19.21 -12.26 -9.76
C THR A 338 20.14 -12.06 -8.55
N GLY A 339 19.66 -12.34 -7.35
CA GLY A 339 20.39 -12.19 -6.09
C GLY A 339 20.14 -10.86 -5.36
N ASN A 340 20.44 -10.86 -4.05
CA ASN A 340 20.33 -9.69 -3.19
C ASN A 340 21.49 -8.70 -3.40
N ARG A 341 21.46 -7.98 -4.51
CA ARG A 341 22.46 -6.96 -4.89
C ARG A 341 22.06 -5.55 -4.42
N PRO A 342 23.02 -4.63 -4.23
CA PRO A 342 22.74 -3.22 -4.00
C PRO A 342 21.78 -2.64 -5.05
N LEU A 343 20.83 -1.81 -4.62
CA LEU A 343 19.84 -1.20 -5.53
C LEU A 343 20.50 -0.33 -6.61
N GLN A 344 21.67 0.25 -6.33
CA GLN A 344 22.45 0.98 -7.33
C GLN A 344 22.90 0.09 -8.50
N GLU A 345 23.35 -1.15 -8.28
CA GLU A 345 23.68 -2.08 -9.39
C GLU A 345 22.44 -2.37 -10.26
N ARG A 346 21.24 -2.37 -9.64
CA ARG A 346 19.98 -2.52 -10.38
C ARG A 346 19.65 -1.28 -11.20
N VAL A 347 19.89 -0.06 -10.68
CA VAL A 347 19.75 1.19 -11.45
C VAL A 347 20.71 1.25 -12.63
N GLU A 348 21.97 0.89 -12.42
CA GLU A 348 23.04 0.93 -13.43
C GLU A 348 22.80 -0.11 -14.55
N LEU A 349 22.12 -1.22 -14.26
CA LEU A 349 21.63 -2.15 -15.28
C LEU A 349 20.31 -1.70 -15.92
N LEU A 350 19.43 -0.99 -15.20
CA LEU A 350 18.13 -0.55 -15.74
C LEU A 350 18.25 0.66 -16.66
N GLU A 351 19.12 1.64 -16.38
CA GLU A 351 19.21 2.88 -17.17
C GLU A 351 19.68 2.65 -18.63
N HIS A 352 20.35 1.53 -18.89
CA HIS A 352 20.86 1.15 -20.21
C HIS A 352 19.98 0.13 -20.94
N ALA A 353 18.93 -0.40 -20.31
CA ALA A 353 18.00 -1.33 -20.93
C ALA A 353 17.07 -0.63 -21.95
N ASP A 354 16.61 -1.35 -22.97
CA ASP A 354 15.67 -0.80 -23.97
C ASP A 354 14.30 -0.53 -23.36
N PHE A 355 13.85 -1.44 -22.51
CA PHE A 355 12.67 -1.33 -21.65
C PHE A 355 12.70 -2.41 -20.57
N PHE A 356 11.74 -2.35 -19.66
CA PHE A 356 11.55 -3.32 -18.59
C PHE A 356 10.13 -3.91 -18.60
N ILE A 357 10.01 -5.18 -18.19
CA ILE A 357 8.72 -5.87 -18.01
C ILE A 357 8.63 -6.38 -16.57
N GLY A 358 7.56 -6.01 -15.85
CA GLY A 358 7.41 -6.42 -14.46
C GLY A 358 5.98 -6.40 -13.94
N LEU A 359 5.85 -6.67 -12.65
CA LEU A 359 4.59 -6.86 -11.93
C LEU A 359 4.19 -5.59 -11.14
N GLY A 360 3.13 -5.69 -10.33
CA GLY A 360 2.82 -4.72 -9.25
C GLY A 360 3.81 -4.80 -8.06
N SER A 361 5.12 -4.76 -8.35
CA SER A 361 6.22 -4.95 -7.40
C SER A 361 7.31 -3.86 -7.54
N GLY A 362 8.22 -3.79 -6.57
CA GLY A 362 9.15 -2.65 -6.42
C GLY A 362 10.16 -2.44 -7.56
N LEU A 363 10.49 -3.48 -8.33
CA LEU A 363 11.40 -3.34 -9.48
C LEU A 363 10.76 -2.56 -10.64
N SER A 364 9.43 -2.59 -10.78
CA SER A 364 8.70 -1.74 -11.74
C SER A 364 8.82 -0.25 -11.39
N TRP A 365 8.81 0.08 -10.10
CA TRP A 365 9.03 1.44 -9.61
C TRP A 365 10.48 1.89 -9.83
N LEU A 366 11.45 1.00 -9.57
CA LEU A 366 12.86 1.29 -9.81
C LEU A 366 13.14 1.52 -11.31
N ALA A 367 12.59 0.67 -12.19
CA ALA A 367 12.70 0.83 -13.64
C ALA A 367 12.05 2.14 -14.14
N TRP A 368 10.90 2.52 -13.60
CA TRP A 368 10.26 3.80 -13.91
C TRP A 368 11.10 4.99 -13.45
N ALA A 369 11.68 4.94 -12.25
CA ALA A 369 12.60 5.96 -11.74
C ALA A 369 13.92 6.03 -12.53
N SER A 370 14.42 4.89 -13.05
CA SER A 370 15.55 4.82 -14.00
C SER A 370 15.25 5.40 -15.40
N GLY A 371 14.10 6.03 -15.60
CA GLY A 371 13.77 6.79 -16.80
C GLY A 371 13.15 5.97 -17.94
N ILE A 372 13.45 4.67 -18.02
CA ILE A 372 13.11 3.79 -19.15
C ILE A 372 11.60 3.49 -19.31
N PRO A 373 11.16 2.95 -20.48
CA PRO A 373 9.81 2.44 -20.66
C PRO A 373 9.53 1.19 -19.82
N VAL A 374 8.33 1.09 -19.24
CA VAL A 374 7.91 -0.04 -18.38
C VAL A 374 6.60 -0.65 -18.88
N VAL A 375 6.62 -1.95 -19.18
CA VAL A 375 5.43 -2.81 -19.37
C VAL A 375 5.05 -3.40 -18.01
N LEU A 376 3.96 -2.92 -17.41
CA LEU A 376 3.52 -3.33 -16.08
C LEU A 376 2.33 -4.29 -16.18
N ILE A 377 2.52 -5.55 -15.78
CA ILE A 377 1.51 -6.61 -15.81
C ILE A 377 0.84 -6.73 -14.43
N SER A 378 -0.46 -6.42 -14.34
CA SER A 378 -1.26 -6.72 -13.13
C SER A 378 -2.75 -6.76 -13.45
N GLY A 379 -3.45 -7.73 -12.88
CA GLY A 379 -4.92 -7.74 -12.76
C GLY A 379 -5.42 -7.68 -11.32
N PHE A 380 -4.54 -7.87 -10.33
CA PHE A 380 -4.88 -7.77 -8.91
C PHE A 380 -5.13 -6.32 -8.47
N SER A 381 -4.51 -5.36 -9.17
CA SER A 381 -4.65 -3.91 -8.97
C SER A 381 -5.16 -3.20 -10.23
N LEU A 382 -5.84 -2.08 -10.04
CA LEU A 382 -6.34 -1.20 -11.10
C LEU A 382 -5.22 -0.34 -11.73
N PRO A 383 -5.38 0.14 -12.98
CA PRO A 383 -4.35 0.92 -13.68
C PRO A 383 -3.95 2.26 -13.03
N ASN A 384 -4.76 2.78 -12.10
CA ASN A 384 -4.51 4.02 -11.35
C ASN A 384 -3.79 3.79 -10.01
N CYS A 385 -3.57 2.54 -9.59
CA CYS A 385 -2.93 2.21 -8.31
C CYS A 385 -1.42 2.48 -8.34
N GLU A 386 -0.77 2.01 -9.41
CA GLU A 386 0.63 2.28 -9.72
C GLU A 386 0.82 3.62 -10.47
N PHE A 387 2.08 3.94 -10.79
CA PHE A 387 2.42 5.01 -11.72
C PHE A 387 1.85 4.77 -13.14
N LYS A 388 1.63 5.87 -13.85
CA LYS A 388 1.13 5.93 -15.21
C LYS A 388 2.18 5.42 -16.21
N THR A 389 1.87 4.33 -16.91
CA THR A 389 2.58 3.90 -18.12
C THR A 389 1.58 3.57 -19.23
N PRO A 390 1.80 4.03 -20.49
CA PRO A 390 0.93 3.68 -21.61
C PRO A 390 0.96 2.18 -21.95
N TYR A 391 1.91 1.42 -21.38
CA TYR A 391 2.12 -0.01 -21.61
C TYR A 391 1.58 -0.90 -20.47
N ARG A 392 0.83 -0.35 -19.51
CA ARG A 392 0.11 -1.11 -18.46
C ARG A 392 -0.76 -2.20 -19.10
N VAL A 393 -0.57 -3.46 -18.67
CA VAL A 393 -1.33 -4.63 -19.13
C VAL A 393 -2.30 -5.07 -18.03
N ILE A 394 -3.58 -5.20 -18.38
CA ILE A 394 -4.67 -5.68 -17.53
C ILE A 394 -5.69 -6.42 -18.42
N ASN A 395 -6.47 -7.35 -17.84
CA ASN A 395 -7.64 -7.91 -18.51
C ASN A 395 -8.88 -7.69 -17.62
N THR A 396 -9.92 -7.06 -18.19
CA THR A 396 -11.13 -6.62 -17.49
C THR A 396 -12.35 -7.52 -17.72
N HIS A 397 -12.18 -8.69 -18.35
CA HIS A 397 -13.28 -9.61 -18.69
C HIS A 397 -13.57 -10.68 -17.61
N GLY A 398 -12.79 -10.70 -16.52
CA GLY A 398 -12.99 -11.59 -15.37
C GLY A 398 -12.91 -10.82 -14.06
N CYS A 399 -12.54 -11.49 -12.97
CA CYS A 399 -12.22 -10.85 -11.70
C CYS A 399 -10.93 -10.01 -11.83
N PHE A 400 -10.95 -8.75 -11.39
CA PHE A 400 -9.78 -7.87 -11.31
C PHE A 400 -9.90 -6.88 -10.14
N GLY A 401 -8.84 -6.11 -9.88
CA GLY A 401 -8.87 -4.97 -8.96
C GLY A 401 -9.17 -5.32 -7.50
N CYS A 402 -8.80 -6.52 -7.03
CA CYS A 402 -9.04 -6.97 -5.67
C CYS A 402 -8.38 -6.06 -4.61
N TRP A 403 -7.22 -5.48 -4.93
CA TRP A 403 -6.45 -4.61 -4.02
C TRP A 403 -7.11 -3.26 -3.75
N ASP A 404 -7.72 -2.68 -4.79
CA ASP A 404 -8.30 -1.33 -4.76
C ASP A 404 -9.78 -1.32 -4.35
N ASP A 405 -10.38 -2.50 -4.15
CA ASP A 405 -11.73 -2.62 -3.64
C ASP A 405 -11.76 -2.27 -2.15
N VAL A 406 -12.53 -1.24 -1.80
CA VAL A 406 -12.66 -0.76 -0.42
C VAL A 406 -13.35 -1.75 0.52
N ASN A 407 -14.12 -2.69 -0.03
CA ASN A 407 -14.84 -3.72 0.72
C ASN A 407 -13.94 -4.91 1.08
N GLU A 408 -12.86 -5.13 0.33
CA GLU A 408 -11.93 -6.25 0.50
C GLU A 408 -10.77 -5.83 1.42
N ASN A 409 -10.36 -6.68 2.37
CA ASN A 409 -9.19 -6.40 3.21
C ASN A 409 -8.04 -7.35 2.89
N PHE A 410 -6.86 -6.78 2.65
CA PHE A 410 -5.66 -7.53 2.32
C PHE A 410 -5.09 -8.25 3.55
N ASP A 411 -4.97 -9.58 3.51
CA ASP A 411 -4.30 -10.34 4.56
C ASP A 411 -2.81 -10.48 4.26
N HIS A 412 -2.00 -9.72 5.00
CA HIS A 412 -0.54 -9.74 4.92
C HIS A 412 0.09 -11.10 5.27
N LYS A 413 -0.65 -12.02 5.90
CA LYS A 413 -0.18 -13.37 6.26
C LYS A 413 -0.57 -14.42 5.23
N ASP A 414 -1.51 -14.12 4.35
CA ASP A 414 -1.99 -15.04 3.31
C ASP A 414 -1.25 -14.82 1.99
N TYR A 415 -0.15 -15.55 1.77
CA TYR A 415 0.56 -15.54 0.49
C TYR A 415 -0.36 -15.87 -0.71
N PHE A 416 -1.45 -16.60 -0.48
CA PHE A 416 -2.42 -17.02 -1.49
C PHE A 416 -3.70 -16.16 -1.54
N TRP A 417 -3.67 -14.96 -0.96
CA TRP A 417 -4.82 -14.06 -0.85
C TRP A 417 -5.50 -13.81 -2.20
N CYS A 418 -6.78 -14.18 -2.29
CA CYS A 418 -7.60 -14.01 -3.49
C CYS A 418 -9.08 -13.98 -3.04
N PRO A 419 -9.56 -12.88 -2.43
CA PRO A 419 -10.67 -12.91 -1.47
C PRO A 419 -11.95 -13.50 -2.06
N ARG A 420 -12.25 -13.19 -3.32
CA ARG A 420 -13.44 -13.63 -4.04
C ARG A 420 -13.39 -15.09 -4.52
N HIS A 421 -12.20 -15.67 -4.74
CA HIS A 421 -12.02 -16.90 -5.53
C HIS A 421 -10.95 -17.89 -5.00
N LYS A 422 -10.39 -17.69 -3.79
CA LYS A 422 -9.42 -18.62 -3.18
C LYS A 422 -10.02 -20.02 -3.02
N GLY A 423 -9.26 -21.06 -3.37
CA GLY A 423 -9.70 -22.45 -3.30
C GLY A 423 -10.69 -22.87 -4.41
N THR A 424 -10.81 -22.09 -5.48
CA THR A 424 -11.72 -22.38 -6.62
C THR A 424 -10.97 -22.43 -7.96
N ASP A 425 -11.61 -23.00 -8.98
CA ASP A 425 -11.10 -23.02 -10.36
C ASP A 425 -10.83 -21.61 -10.95
N ARG A 426 -11.32 -20.55 -10.30
CA ARG A 426 -11.14 -19.13 -10.66
C ARG A 426 -10.06 -18.42 -9.82
N GLN A 427 -9.31 -19.13 -8.97
CA GLN A 427 -8.22 -18.53 -8.20
C GLN A 427 -7.16 -17.90 -9.13
N PHE A 428 -6.78 -16.65 -8.83
CA PHE A 428 -5.88 -15.82 -9.66
C PHE A 428 -6.30 -15.65 -11.14
N GLU A 429 -7.59 -15.76 -11.44
CA GLU A 429 -8.17 -15.45 -12.77
C GLU A 429 -7.67 -14.11 -13.33
N CYS A 430 -7.55 -13.11 -12.46
CA CYS A 430 -7.11 -11.74 -12.76
C CYS A 430 -5.79 -11.65 -13.53
N THR A 431 -4.83 -12.57 -13.32
CA THR A 431 -3.59 -12.63 -14.11
C THR A 431 -3.47 -13.86 -14.98
N ARG A 432 -4.28 -14.91 -14.77
CA ARG A 432 -4.42 -16.04 -15.71
C ARG A 432 -5.00 -15.59 -17.06
N LEU A 433 -5.97 -14.67 -17.06
CA LEU A 433 -6.61 -14.14 -18.27
C LEU A 433 -5.72 -13.17 -19.08
N ILE A 434 -4.61 -12.69 -18.51
CA ILE A 434 -3.61 -11.93 -19.28
C ILE A 434 -2.75 -12.94 -20.06
N THR A 435 -2.87 -12.97 -21.39
CA THR A 435 -2.18 -13.95 -22.23
C THR A 435 -0.80 -13.44 -22.68
N GLY A 436 0.12 -14.34 -23.03
CA GLY A 436 1.41 -13.95 -23.61
C GLY A 436 1.25 -13.12 -24.89
N GLN A 437 0.26 -13.46 -25.73
CA GLN A 437 -0.10 -12.68 -26.91
C GLN A 437 -0.52 -11.23 -26.59
N GLN A 438 -1.26 -11.01 -25.48
CA GLN A 438 -1.63 -9.65 -25.03
C GLN A 438 -0.38 -8.85 -24.65
N VAL A 439 0.53 -9.44 -23.86
CA VAL A 439 1.77 -8.78 -23.44
C VAL A 439 2.68 -8.51 -24.63
N ILE A 440 2.82 -9.47 -25.56
CA ILE A 440 3.56 -9.30 -26.82
C ILE A 440 2.96 -8.17 -27.68
N GLY A 441 1.63 -7.98 -27.68
CA GLY A 441 0.98 -6.83 -28.32
C GLY A 441 1.39 -5.49 -27.71
N HIS A 442 1.51 -5.42 -26.37
CA HIS A 442 2.01 -4.21 -25.69
C HIS A 442 3.51 -3.97 -25.95
N ILE A 443 4.33 -5.02 -26.01
CA ILE A 443 5.76 -4.93 -26.36
C ILE A 443 5.93 -4.43 -27.81
N LYS A 444 5.18 -4.97 -28.77
CA LYS A 444 5.23 -4.53 -30.18
C LYS A 444 4.87 -3.05 -30.32
N ARG A 445 3.82 -2.59 -29.62
CA ARG A 445 3.47 -1.16 -29.57
C ARG A 445 4.61 -0.34 -28.95
N LEU A 446 5.16 -0.75 -27.80
CA LEU A 446 6.30 -0.07 -27.16
C LEU A 446 7.50 0.06 -28.11
N MET A 447 7.90 -1.03 -28.78
CA MET A 447 9.01 -1.03 -29.73
C MET A 447 8.75 -0.07 -30.90
N ASN A 448 7.54 -0.04 -31.46
CA ASN A 448 7.15 0.89 -32.51
C ASN A 448 7.15 2.35 -32.02
N ASP A 449 6.50 2.64 -30.88
CA ASP A 449 6.37 3.96 -30.26
C ASP A 449 7.74 4.57 -29.87
N ARG A 450 8.77 3.73 -29.76
CA ARG A 450 10.13 4.11 -29.33
C ARG A 450 11.22 3.87 -30.38
N GLY A 451 10.89 3.32 -31.55
CA GLY A 451 11.85 2.99 -32.62
C GLY A 451 12.89 1.95 -32.21
N LEU A 452 12.54 0.98 -31.36
CA LEU A 452 13.49 0.03 -30.76
C LEU A 452 13.62 -1.27 -31.57
N SER A 453 14.85 -1.75 -31.71
CA SER A 453 15.22 -2.95 -32.45
C SER A 453 16.24 -3.78 -31.67
N GLY A 454 15.89 -5.02 -31.32
CA GLY A 454 16.79 -5.94 -30.62
C GLY A 454 17.98 -6.42 -31.47
N LYS A 455 18.10 -5.99 -32.73
CA LYS A 455 19.16 -6.41 -33.67
C LYS A 455 20.24 -5.36 -33.90
N GLU A 456 20.08 -4.16 -33.35
CA GLU A 456 21.01 -3.04 -33.56
C GLU A 456 21.96 -2.89 -32.36
N VAL A 457 23.23 -3.27 -32.55
CA VAL A 457 24.25 -3.15 -31.49
C VAL A 457 24.51 -1.67 -31.21
N LYS A 458 24.15 -1.22 -30.00
CA LYS A 458 24.43 0.13 -29.52
C LYS A 458 25.93 0.31 -29.33
N LYS A 459 26.56 1.11 -30.20
CA LYS A 459 27.90 1.65 -29.95
C LYS A 459 27.83 2.62 -28.77
N GLU A 460 28.92 2.76 -28.02
CA GLU A 460 29.04 3.88 -27.10
C GLU A 460 29.02 5.20 -27.88
N ALA A 461 28.37 6.21 -27.32
CA ALA A 461 28.70 7.59 -27.66
C ALA A 461 30.02 7.90 -26.95
N ASN A 462 31.14 7.94 -27.68
CA ASN A 462 32.43 8.35 -27.14
C ASN A 462 32.26 9.68 -26.41
N LYS A 463 32.67 9.74 -25.13
CA LYS A 463 32.81 11.01 -24.39
C LYS A 463 34.10 11.71 -24.82
N GLU A 464 34.17 12.10 -26.09
CA GLU A 464 35.27 12.84 -26.69
C GLU A 464 34.77 14.19 -27.22
N GLY A 465 35.16 15.27 -26.53
CA GLY A 465 35.12 16.64 -27.06
C GLY A 465 33.79 17.40 -26.97
N GLN A 466 33.51 18.01 -25.82
CA GLN A 466 33.97 19.39 -25.53
C GLN A 466 33.83 19.74 -24.04
#